data_AF-N8R6L3-F1
#
_entry.id   AF-N8R6L3-F1
#
_cell.length_a   1.000
_cell.length_b   1.000
_cell.length_c   1.000
_cell.angle_alpha   90.00
_cell.angle_beta   90.00
_cell.angle_gamma   90.00
#
_symmetry.space_group_name_H-M   'P 1'
#
loop_
_entity.id
_entity.type
_entity.pdbx_description
1 polymer ?
#
loop_
_entity_poly.entity_id
_entity_poly.type
_entity_poly.pdbx_seq_one_letter_code
_entity_poly.pdbx_strand_id
1 'polypeptide(L)'
;MITGVIGGIGGGDGGPLGPITGIIGGITGGDGGSPLDILTGIIGGIAGGDLGNNPVTGVIQTGIDILQGVESLKTEIINTGINTVADTIIGVFPQAEHPVGDLANLGTLTFETSRDTVNGTLEAISDLAGADFGGAMGNATGVIGTLINNGSTAADIIQHVVGEDLLGGGIIGGIGGGDGGPLGAITGIIGGIGGGDGGPLGPITGIIGGITGGGDGGPLGAITGIIGGITGGGDGGPLGP
;
A
#
# COMPACT_ATOMS: atom_id res chain seq x y z
N MET A 1 1.15 -69.82 53.40
CA MET A 1 2.04 -68.63 53.34
C MET A 1 1.94 -67.89 52.00
N ILE A 2 1.79 -68.58 50.86
CA ILE A 2 1.72 -67.95 49.52
C ILE A 2 0.45 -67.11 49.28
N THR A 3 -0.71 -67.53 49.82
CA THR A 3 -2.00 -66.84 49.65
C THR A 3 -2.03 -65.43 50.25
N GLY A 4 -1.23 -65.16 51.28
CA GLY A 4 -1.11 -63.83 51.89
C GLY A 4 -0.21 -62.87 51.10
N VAL A 5 0.76 -63.40 50.35
CA VAL A 5 1.65 -62.59 49.50
C VAL A 5 0.89 -62.09 48.26
N ILE A 6 0.03 -62.91 47.67
CA ILE A 6 -0.79 -62.52 46.51
C ILE A 6 -1.86 -61.49 46.91
N GLY A 7 -2.49 -61.65 48.07
CA GLY A 7 -3.47 -60.70 48.58
C GLY A 7 -2.89 -59.33 48.94
N GLY A 8 -1.62 -59.26 49.35
CA GLY A 8 -0.92 -58.00 49.63
C GLY A 8 -0.45 -57.24 48.39
N ILE A 9 -0.36 -57.91 47.24
CA ILE A 9 0.06 -57.32 45.96
C ILE A 9 -1.16 -56.82 45.16
N GLY A 10 -2.36 -57.37 45.39
CA GLY A 10 -3.57 -57.05 44.63
C GLY A 10 -4.36 -55.84 45.12
N GLY A 11 -4.24 -54.72 44.41
CA GLY A 11 -5.33 -53.79 44.03
C GLY A 11 -6.18 -53.08 45.08
N GLY A 12 -5.95 -53.27 46.37
CA GLY A 12 -6.56 -52.44 47.43
C GLY A 12 -5.74 -51.17 47.69
N ASP A 13 -6.42 -50.07 48.01
CA ASP A 13 -5.82 -48.80 48.42
C ASP A 13 -4.84 -49.02 49.59
N GLY A 14 -3.54 -49.11 49.28
CA GLY A 14 -2.47 -49.33 50.25
C GLY A 14 -1.46 -50.43 49.91
N GLY A 15 -1.69 -51.24 48.87
CA GLY A 15 -0.69 -52.19 48.35
C GLY A 15 0.39 -51.50 47.49
N PRO A 16 1.57 -52.13 47.26
CA PRO A 16 2.62 -51.57 46.40
C PRO A 16 2.19 -51.37 44.94
N LEU A 17 1.16 -52.10 44.48
CA LEU A 17 0.54 -51.88 43.17
C LEU A 17 -0.63 -50.90 43.21
N GLY A 18 -1.09 -50.46 44.39
CA GLY A 18 -2.21 -49.51 44.58
C GLY A 18 -2.11 -48.28 43.67
N PRO A 19 -0.97 -47.57 43.65
CA PRO A 19 -0.76 -46.44 42.73
C PRO A 19 -0.85 -46.82 41.26
N ILE A 20 -0.36 -48.00 40.87
CA ILE A 20 -0.43 -48.50 39.49
C ILE A 20 -1.87 -48.88 39.14
N THR A 21 -2.64 -49.51 40.03
CA THR A 21 -4.09 -49.74 39.83
C THR A 21 -4.88 -48.43 39.78
N GLY A 22 -4.47 -47.39 40.51
CA GLY A 22 -5.09 -46.06 40.43
C GLY A 22 -4.74 -45.33 39.13
N ILE A 23 -3.49 -45.43 38.67
CA ILE A 23 -3.06 -44.90 37.37
C ILE A 23 -3.73 -45.65 36.23
N ILE A 24 -3.78 -46.99 36.28
CA ILE A 24 -4.49 -47.81 35.30
C ILE A 24 -5.98 -47.51 35.36
N GLY A 25 -6.63 -47.40 36.52
CA GLY A 25 -8.03 -47.03 36.64
C GLY A 25 -8.34 -45.62 36.12
N GLY A 26 -7.40 -44.68 36.31
CA GLY A 26 -7.46 -43.34 35.73
C GLY A 26 -7.23 -43.33 34.21
N ILE A 27 -6.36 -44.21 33.70
CA ILE A 27 -6.09 -44.38 32.27
C ILE A 27 -7.15 -45.24 31.59
N THR A 28 -7.80 -46.19 32.26
CA THR A 28 -8.84 -47.04 31.66
C THR A 28 -10.22 -46.41 31.70
N GLY A 29 -10.35 -45.25 32.37
CA GLY A 29 -11.64 -44.71 32.78
C GLY A 29 -12.31 -45.65 33.77
N GLY A 30 -12.81 -45.11 34.89
CA GLY A 30 -13.77 -45.87 35.68
C GLY A 30 -14.89 -46.37 34.77
N ASP A 31 -15.22 -47.66 34.91
CA ASP A 31 -16.40 -48.32 34.35
C ASP A 31 -16.49 -48.43 32.81
N GLY A 32 -15.57 -49.19 32.20
CA GLY A 32 -15.93 -50.07 31.06
C GLY A 32 -15.56 -49.67 29.63
N GLY A 33 -14.70 -48.67 29.42
CA GLY A 33 -14.18 -48.32 28.09
C GLY A 33 -13.00 -49.18 27.65
N SER A 34 -12.93 -49.55 26.37
CA SER A 34 -11.73 -50.14 25.76
C SER A 34 -10.57 -49.14 25.76
N PRO A 35 -9.29 -49.57 25.68
CA PRO A 35 -8.13 -48.68 25.48
C PRO A 35 -8.30 -47.65 24.35
N LEU A 36 -9.10 -48.01 23.31
CA LEU A 36 -9.44 -47.11 22.22
C LEU A 36 -10.47 -46.05 22.63
N ASP A 37 -11.40 -46.34 23.54
CA ASP A 37 -12.37 -45.36 24.04
C ASP A 37 -11.70 -44.29 24.90
N ILE A 38 -10.67 -44.65 25.67
CA ILE A 38 -9.84 -43.68 26.38
C ILE A 38 -9.03 -42.85 25.39
N LEU A 39 -8.38 -43.48 24.40
CA LEU A 39 -7.63 -42.73 23.40
C LEU A 39 -8.55 -41.79 22.64
N THR A 40 -9.77 -42.23 22.31
CA THR A 40 -10.80 -41.40 21.67
C THR A 40 -11.34 -40.34 22.63
N GLY A 41 -11.35 -40.58 23.93
CA GLY A 41 -11.71 -39.61 24.97
C GLY A 41 -10.61 -38.58 25.27
N ILE A 42 -9.33 -38.97 25.19
CA ILE A 42 -8.17 -38.08 25.32
C ILE A 42 -8.01 -37.25 24.04
N ILE A 43 -8.03 -37.89 22.88
CA ILE A 43 -8.04 -37.22 21.58
C ILE A 43 -9.30 -36.36 21.47
N GLY A 44 -10.45 -36.85 21.93
CA GLY A 44 -11.66 -36.08 22.10
C GLY A 44 -11.38 -34.85 22.95
N GLY A 45 -11.05 -34.99 24.23
CA GLY A 45 -10.81 -33.85 25.13
C GLY A 45 -9.75 -32.84 24.66
N ILE A 46 -8.75 -33.28 23.88
CA ILE A 46 -7.70 -32.41 23.32
C ILE A 46 -8.10 -31.82 21.94
N ALA A 47 -8.88 -32.54 21.13
CA ALA A 47 -9.23 -32.19 19.75
C ALA A 47 -10.71 -31.84 19.52
N GLY A 48 -11.59 -31.87 20.53
CA GLY A 48 -13.03 -31.57 20.36
C GLY A 48 -14.06 -32.20 21.30
N GLY A 49 -13.71 -32.67 22.49
CA GLY A 49 -14.63 -33.14 23.53
C GLY A 49 -15.02 -31.96 24.40
N ASP A 50 -16.33 -31.74 24.59
CA ASP A 50 -16.92 -30.58 25.28
C ASP A 50 -16.07 -29.29 25.15
N LEU A 51 -16.09 -28.69 23.96
CA LEU A 51 -15.14 -27.66 23.50
C LEU A 51 -15.07 -26.42 24.41
N GLY A 52 -16.08 -26.19 25.26
CA GLY A 52 -16.08 -25.10 26.24
C GLY A 52 -15.00 -25.23 27.33
N ASN A 53 -14.43 -26.44 27.52
CA ASN A 53 -13.40 -26.72 28.53
C ASN A 53 -12.07 -27.22 27.94
N ASN A 54 -11.89 -27.15 26.61
CA ASN A 54 -10.61 -27.53 25.99
C ASN A 54 -9.52 -26.53 26.42
N PRO A 55 -8.43 -26.98 27.06
CA PRO A 55 -7.34 -26.08 27.49
C PRO A 55 -6.70 -25.33 26.31
N VAL A 56 -6.80 -25.86 25.09
CA VAL A 56 -6.28 -25.23 23.86
C VAL A 56 -7.20 -24.10 23.38
N THR A 57 -8.53 -24.28 23.40
CA THR A 57 -9.47 -23.22 22.96
C THR A 57 -9.48 -22.04 23.92
N GLY A 58 -9.35 -22.27 25.23
CA GLY A 58 -9.25 -21.21 26.24
C GLY A 58 -7.98 -20.35 26.09
N VAL A 59 -6.83 -20.96 25.77
CA VAL A 59 -5.58 -20.24 25.48
C VAL A 59 -5.70 -19.44 24.18
N ILE A 60 -6.32 -20.02 23.15
CA ILE A 60 -6.58 -19.33 21.88
C ILE A 60 -7.47 -18.12 22.10
N GLN A 61 -8.58 -18.24 22.85
CA GLN A 61 -9.47 -17.13 23.13
C GLN A 61 -8.77 -16.01 23.92
N THR A 62 -7.99 -16.37 24.95
CA THR A 62 -7.19 -15.39 25.71
C THR A 62 -6.20 -14.66 24.79
N GLY A 63 -5.56 -15.38 23.86
CA GLY A 63 -4.67 -14.78 22.87
C GLY A 63 -5.39 -13.84 21.91
N ILE A 64 -6.60 -14.20 21.46
CA ILE A 64 -7.45 -13.37 20.60
C ILE A 64 -7.84 -12.09 21.32
N ASP A 65 -8.33 -12.18 22.56
CA ASP A 65 -8.76 -11.00 23.34
C ASP A 65 -7.62 -9.98 23.50
N ILE A 66 -6.40 -10.47 23.78
CA ILE A 66 -5.20 -9.62 23.87
C ILE A 66 -4.91 -8.96 22.51
N LEU A 67 -4.95 -9.72 21.41
CA LEU A 67 -4.59 -9.21 20.10
C LEU A 67 -5.62 -8.19 19.57
N GLN A 68 -6.90 -8.42 19.83
CA GLN A 68 -7.98 -7.46 19.56
C GLN A 68 -7.82 -6.18 20.39
N GLY A 69 -7.45 -6.29 21.66
CA GLY A 69 -7.14 -5.15 22.52
C GLY A 69 -5.97 -4.31 21.99
N VAL A 70 -4.89 -4.96 21.54
CA VAL A 70 -3.74 -4.30 20.91
C VAL A 70 -4.11 -3.61 19.60
N GLU A 71 -4.95 -4.24 18.78
CA GLU A 71 -5.37 -3.66 17.49
C GLU A 71 -6.30 -2.44 17.70
N SER A 72 -7.15 -2.46 18.73
CA SER A 72 -7.94 -1.29 19.12
C SER A 72 -7.06 -0.12 19.55
N LEU A 73 -6.05 -0.37 20.39
CA LEU A 73 -5.09 0.65 20.82
C LEU A 73 -4.31 1.24 19.63
N LYS A 74 -3.83 0.37 18.73
CA LYS A 74 -3.16 0.80 17.50
C LYS A 74 -4.07 1.72 16.68
N THR A 75 -5.33 1.35 16.49
CA THR A 75 -6.31 2.16 15.75
C THR A 75 -6.49 3.54 16.36
N GLU A 76 -6.60 3.63 17.69
CA GLU A 76 -6.72 4.90 18.41
C GLU A 76 -5.50 5.81 18.22
N ILE A 77 -4.29 5.26 18.43
CA ILE A 77 -3.03 6.02 18.31
C ILE A 77 -2.89 6.59 16.89
N ILE A 78 -3.14 5.76 15.90
CA ILE A 78 -3.01 6.14 14.51
C ILE A 78 -4.06 7.17 14.10
N ASN A 79 -5.34 6.95 14.40
CA ASN A 79 -6.40 7.88 14.02
C ASN A 79 -6.16 9.24 14.68
N THR A 80 -5.69 9.25 15.93
CA THR A 80 -5.26 10.46 16.61
C THR A 80 -4.11 11.15 15.88
N GLY A 81 -3.08 10.39 15.48
CA GLY A 81 -1.94 10.91 14.73
C GLY A 81 -2.33 11.49 13.37
N ILE A 82 -3.16 10.79 12.61
CA ILE A 82 -3.65 11.22 11.29
C ILE A 82 -4.46 12.52 11.43
N ASN A 83 -5.43 12.56 12.35
CA ASN A 83 -6.25 13.74 12.57
C ASN A 83 -5.39 14.94 13.01
N THR A 84 -4.43 14.70 13.91
CA THR A 84 -3.52 15.76 14.36
C THR A 84 -2.71 16.35 13.20
N VAL A 85 -2.14 15.51 12.34
CA VAL A 85 -1.33 15.94 11.21
C VAL A 85 -2.20 16.64 10.15
N ALA A 86 -3.35 16.05 9.82
CA ALA A 86 -4.28 16.63 8.86
C ALA A 86 -4.76 18.01 9.32
N ASP A 87 -5.26 18.13 10.55
CA ASP A 87 -5.76 19.38 11.10
C ASP A 87 -4.67 20.45 11.18
N THR A 88 -3.45 20.05 11.57
CA THR A 88 -2.31 20.98 11.65
C THR A 88 -1.90 21.48 10.26
N ILE A 89 -1.76 20.59 9.28
CA ILE A 89 -1.29 20.96 7.94
C ILE A 89 -2.38 21.75 7.21
N ILE A 90 -3.63 21.30 7.22
CA ILE A 90 -4.75 21.99 6.57
C ILE A 90 -4.99 23.35 7.24
N GLY A 91 -4.84 23.44 8.56
CA GLY A 91 -4.96 24.70 9.30
C GLY A 91 -3.90 25.74 8.95
N VAL A 92 -2.67 25.32 8.61
CA VAL A 92 -1.56 26.23 8.23
C VAL A 92 -1.51 26.47 6.71
N PHE A 93 -1.91 25.49 5.92
CA PHE A 93 -1.93 25.52 4.45
C PHE A 93 -3.30 25.08 3.92
N PRO A 94 -4.29 25.99 3.87
CA PRO A 94 -5.65 25.65 3.42
C PRO A 94 -5.69 25.12 1.99
N GLN A 95 -4.73 25.50 1.15
CA GLN A 95 -4.60 25.01 -0.24
C GLN A 95 -4.23 23.52 -0.32
N ALA A 96 -3.83 22.89 0.78
CA ALA A 96 -3.47 21.48 0.86
C ALA A 96 -4.65 20.58 1.28
N GLU A 97 -5.86 21.13 1.44
CA GLU A 97 -7.05 20.45 1.94
C GLU A 97 -7.36 19.15 1.16
N HIS A 98 -7.28 19.19 -0.17
CA HIS A 98 -7.55 18.03 -1.03
C HIS A 98 -6.48 16.92 -0.90
N PRO A 99 -5.19 17.14 -1.20
CA PRO A 99 -4.20 16.07 -1.16
C PRO A 99 -3.88 15.57 0.26
N VAL A 100 -3.90 16.46 1.26
CA VAL A 100 -3.61 16.06 2.66
C VAL A 100 -4.81 15.37 3.29
N GLY A 101 -6.03 15.84 3.00
CA GLY A 101 -7.26 15.19 3.43
C GLY A 101 -7.41 13.79 2.84
N ASP A 102 -7.15 13.62 1.55
CA ASP A 102 -7.18 12.31 0.91
C ASP A 102 -6.11 11.36 1.42
N LEU A 103 -4.90 11.87 1.68
CA LEU A 103 -3.84 11.07 2.29
C LEU A 103 -4.20 10.65 3.72
N ALA A 104 -4.85 11.53 4.47
CA ALA A 104 -5.39 11.21 5.79
C ALA A 104 -6.47 10.13 5.70
N ASN A 105 -7.40 10.24 4.75
CA ASN A 105 -8.44 9.25 4.48
C ASN A 105 -7.83 7.89 4.09
N LEU A 106 -6.80 7.87 3.22
CA LEU A 106 -6.10 6.65 2.83
C LEU A 106 -5.36 6.02 4.01
N GLY A 107 -4.75 6.84 4.86
CA GLY A 107 -4.18 6.41 6.12
C GLY A 107 -5.22 5.70 6.97
N THR A 108 -6.31 6.38 7.32
CA THR A 108 -7.42 5.84 8.14
C THR A 108 -7.94 4.53 7.56
N LEU A 109 -8.24 4.50 6.26
CA LEU A 109 -8.72 3.31 5.56
C LEU A 109 -7.73 2.14 5.66
N THR A 110 -6.43 2.38 5.52
CA THR A 110 -5.39 1.34 5.62
C THR A 110 -5.40 0.69 7.01
N PHE A 111 -5.57 1.50 8.06
CA PHE A 111 -5.58 1.00 9.43
C PHE A 111 -6.89 0.31 9.81
N GLU A 112 -8.04 0.81 9.36
CA GLU A 112 -9.31 0.10 9.48
C GLU A 112 -9.28 -1.23 8.74
N THR A 113 -8.71 -1.26 7.53
CA THR A 113 -8.50 -2.51 6.77
C THR A 113 -7.66 -3.50 7.57
N SER A 114 -6.55 -3.05 8.15
CA SER A 114 -5.71 -3.88 9.01
C SER A 114 -6.49 -4.42 10.20
N ARG A 115 -7.25 -3.56 10.91
CA ARG A 115 -8.01 -3.95 12.10
C ARG A 115 -9.06 -5.00 11.77
N ASP A 116 -9.85 -4.73 10.75
CA ASP A 116 -10.97 -5.58 10.38
C ASP A 116 -10.48 -6.91 9.78
N THR A 117 -9.35 -6.91 9.06
CA THR A 117 -8.68 -8.14 8.58
C THR A 117 -8.18 -8.97 9.75
N VAL A 118 -7.51 -8.36 10.73
CA VAL A 118 -6.99 -9.06 11.91
C VAL A 118 -8.14 -9.65 12.72
N ASN A 119 -9.17 -8.86 13.02
CA ASN A 119 -10.33 -9.31 13.79
C ASN A 119 -11.07 -10.46 13.08
N GLY A 120 -11.36 -10.32 11.79
CA GLY A 120 -12.02 -11.39 11.03
C GLY A 120 -11.14 -12.65 10.90
N THR A 121 -9.82 -12.50 10.84
CA THR A 121 -8.89 -13.64 10.86
C THR A 121 -8.89 -14.35 12.22
N LEU A 122 -8.91 -13.58 13.31
CA LEU A 122 -8.97 -14.15 14.66
C LEU A 122 -10.30 -14.85 14.93
N GLU A 123 -11.41 -14.31 14.44
CA GLU A 123 -12.71 -14.98 14.47
C GLU A 123 -12.66 -16.29 13.67
N ALA A 124 -12.06 -16.29 12.48
CA ALA A 124 -11.88 -17.51 11.70
C ALA A 124 -11.01 -18.55 12.43
N ILE A 125 -9.96 -18.12 13.13
CA ILE A 125 -9.12 -19.00 13.96
C ILE A 125 -9.90 -19.51 15.18
N SER A 126 -10.72 -18.67 15.81
CA SER A 126 -11.57 -19.04 16.94
C SER A 126 -12.55 -20.13 16.54
N ASP A 127 -13.25 -19.94 15.42
CA ASP A 127 -14.20 -20.90 14.89
C ASP A 127 -13.50 -22.20 14.49
N LEU A 128 -12.32 -22.12 13.86
CA LEU A 128 -11.53 -23.31 13.52
C LEU A 128 -11.06 -24.08 14.76
N ALA A 129 -10.63 -23.37 15.81
CA ALA A 129 -10.29 -23.96 17.10
C ALA A 129 -11.52 -24.56 17.81
N GLY A 130 -12.69 -23.95 17.58
CA GLY A 130 -14.01 -24.46 17.94
C GLY A 130 -14.56 -25.56 17.03
N ALA A 131 -13.74 -26.05 16.08
CA ALA A 131 -14.13 -27.04 15.06
C ALA A 131 -15.34 -26.63 14.17
N ASP A 132 -15.68 -25.34 14.13
CA ASP A 132 -16.68 -24.77 13.23
C ASP A 132 -16.02 -24.29 11.93
N PHE A 133 -15.85 -25.23 10.99
CA PHE A 133 -15.32 -24.91 9.66
C PHE A 133 -16.24 -23.99 8.85
N GLY A 134 -17.55 -23.98 9.13
CA GLY A 134 -18.52 -23.12 8.45
C GLY A 134 -18.36 -21.66 8.85
N GLY A 135 -18.31 -21.40 10.16
CA GLY A 135 -17.99 -20.08 10.73
C GLY A 135 -16.61 -19.59 10.28
N ALA A 136 -15.60 -20.45 10.38
CA ALA A 136 -14.24 -20.12 9.95
C ALA A 136 -14.17 -19.71 8.47
N MET A 137 -14.88 -20.43 7.59
CA MET A 137 -14.97 -20.09 6.17
C MET A 137 -15.76 -18.79 5.95
N GLY A 138 -16.84 -18.57 6.69
CA GLY A 138 -17.61 -17.33 6.67
C GLY A 138 -16.73 -16.12 7.00
N ASN A 139 -16.02 -16.17 8.12
CA ASN A 139 -15.13 -15.09 8.55
C ASN A 139 -13.96 -14.87 7.57
N ALA A 140 -13.37 -15.93 7.04
CA ALA A 140 -12.34 -15.82 6.00
C ALA A 140 -12.86 -15.13 4.72
N THR A 141 -14.08 -15.46 4.27
CA THR A 141 -14.71 -14.75 3.14
C THR A 141 -15.07 -13.30 3.48
N GLY A 142 -15.44 -13.03 4.74
CA GLY A 142 -15.64 -11.67 5.26
C GLY A 142 -14.37 -10.82 5.15
N VAL A 143 -13.23 -11.36 5.59
CA VAL A 143 -11.91 -10.71 5.44
C VAL A 143 -11.59 -10.41 3.98
N ILE A 144 -11.83 -11.35 3.06
CA ILE A 144 -11.66 -11.13 1.61
C ILE A 144 -12.58 -10.01 1.12
N GLY A 145 -13.83 -9.97 1.58
CA GLY A 145 -14.79 -8.90 1.28
C GLY A 145 -14.27 -7.53 1.71
N THR A 146 -13.77 -7.43 2.95
CA THR A 146 -13.14 -6.20 3.47
C THR A 146 -11.96 -5.76 2.60
N LEU A 147 -11.05 -6.68 2.25
CA LEU A 147 -9.90 -6.39 1.39
C LEU A 147 -10.32 -5.87 0.01
N ILE A 148 -11.36 -6.47 -0.60
CA ILE A 148 -11.86 -6.05 -1.91
C ILE A 148 -12.51 -4.67 -1.82
N ASN A 149 -13.42 -4.47 -0.85
CA ASN A 149 -14.13 -3.21 -0.69
C ASN A 149 -13.15 -2.07 -0.39
N ASN A 150 -12.25 -2.26 0.57
CA ASN A 150 -11.29 -1.24 0.96
C ASN A 150 -10.21 -1.05 -0.11
N GLY A 151 -9.85 -2.09 -0.86
CA GLY A 151 -8.97 -1.97 -2.02
C GLY A 151 -9.59 -1.10 -3.12
N SER A 152 -10.90 -1.22 -3.35
CA SER A 152 -11.63 -0.35 -4.28
C SER A 152 -11.66 1.11 -3.78
N THR A 153 -12.00 1.33 -2.50
CA THR A 153 -12.00 2.68 -1.92
C THR A 153 -10.62 3.32 -1.95
N ALA A 154 -9.57 2.55 -1.65
CA ALA A 154 -8.19 3.02 -1.72
C ALA A 154 -7.81 3.41 -3.15
N ALA A 155 -8.24 2.63 -4.16
CA ALA A 155 -8.04 2.98 -5.56
C ALA A 155 -8.72 4.30 -5.91
N ASP A 156 -9.96 4.52 -5.47
CA ASP A 156 -10.67 5.78 -5.70
C ASP A 156 -9.96 6.98 -5.05
N ILE A 157 -9.46 6.83 -3.81
CA ILE A 157 -8.70 7.88 -3.11
C ILE A 157 -7.37 8.16 -3.83
N ILE A 158 -6.63 7.12 -4.23
CA ILE A 158 -5.36 7.28 -4.98
C ILE A 158 -5.62 7.99 -6.32
N GLN A 159 -6.72 7.67 -6.99
CA GLN A 159 -7.12 8.35 -8.22
C GLN A 159 -7.52 9.81 -7.96
N HIS A 160 -8.03 10.16 -6.78
CA HIS A 160 -8.21 11.56 -6.41
C HIS A 160 -6.84 12.25 -6.26
N VAL A 161 -5.95 11.70 -5.42
CA VAL A 161 -4.62 12.27 -5.15
C VAL A 161 -3.78 12.42 -6.43
N VAL A 162 -3.72 11.39 -7.28
CA VAL A 162 -2.86 11.35 -8.47
C VAL A 162 -3.60 11.85 -9.71
N GLY A 163 -4.89 11.57 -9.82
CA GLY A 163 -5.70 11.94 -10.98
C GLY A 163 -6.01 13.43 -11.02
N GLU A 164 -6.17 14.11 -9.89
CA GLU A 164 -6.22 15.58 -9.88
C GLU A 164 -4.91 16.16 -10.43
N ASP A 165 -3.76 15.67 -9.97
CA ASP A 165 -2.45 16.21 -10.39
C ASP A 165 -2.09 15.90 -11.85
N LEU A 166 -2.33 14.67 -12.31
CA LEU A 166 -1.90 14.18 -13.63
C LEU A 166 -2.93 14.39 -14.75
N LEU A 167 -4.23 14.22 -14.48
CA LEU A 167 -5.29 14.17 -15.50
C LEU A 167 -6.37 15.25 -15.32
N GLY A 168 -6.50 15.82 -14.12
CA GLY A 168 -7.60 16.69 -13.70
C GLY A 168 -7.30 18.18 -13.67
N GLY A 169 -6.07 18.61 -13.97
CA GLY A 169 -5.69 20.03 -13.97
C GLY A 169 -4.97 20.52 -12.70
N GLY A 170 -4.48 19.62 -11.85
CA GLY A 170 -3.67 19.90 -10.66
C GLY A 170 -2.27 20.44 -11.00
N ILE A 171 -1.25 20.26 -10.15
CA ILE A 171 0.06 20.89 -10.34
C ILE A 171 0.64 20.59 -11.73
N ILE A 172 0.65 19.34 -12.19
CA ILE A 172 1.14 19.01 -13.54
C ILE A 172 0.18 19.47 -14.63
N GLY A 173 -1.14 19.30 -14.46
CA GLY A 173 -2.13 19.75 -15.45
C GLY A 173 -2.21 21.29 -15.62
N GLY A 174 -2.00 22.05 -14.55
CA GLY A 174 -1.93 23.51 -14.55
C GLY A 174 -0.59 24.04 -15.04
N ILE A 175 0.49 23.27 -14.83
CA ILE A 175 1.80 23.53 -15.45
C ILE A 175 1.76 23.19 -16.95
N GLY A 176 1.07 22.12 -17.34
CA GLY A 176 1.08 21.53 -18.68
C GLY A 176 0.10 22.11 -19.69
N GLY A 177 0.63 22.90 -20.64
CA GLY A 177 0.20 22.91 -22.05
C GLY A 177 -1.18 23.44 -22.45
N GLY A 178 -2.13 23.65 -21.54
CA GLY A 178 -3.38 24.33 -21.83
C GLY A 178 -3.18 25.85 -22.02
N ASP A 179 -4.00 26.47 -22.88
CA ASP A 179 -4.04 27.92 -23.08
C ASP A 179 -4.36 28.65 -21.77
N GLY A 180 -3.32 29.06 -21.04
CA GLY A 180 -3.44 29.74 -19.74
C GLY A 180 -2.44 29.27 -18.67
N GLY A 181 -1.85 28.07 -18.82
CA GLY A 181 -0.81 27.58 -17.91
C GLY A 181 0.56 28.21 -18.16
N PRO A 182 1.51 28.18 -17.19
CA PRO A 182 2.84 28.76 -17.35
C PRO A 182 3.62 28.20 -18.55
N LEU A 183 3.58 26.89 -18.84
CA LEU A 183 4.22 26.37 -20.06
C LEU A 183 3.46 26.78 -21.32
N GLY A 184 2.14 26.93 -21.29
CA GLY A 184 1.37 27.46 -22.41
C GLY A 184 1.80 28.89 -22.74
N ALA A 185 1.93 29.74 -21.72
CA ALA A 185 2.44 31.10 -21.85
C ALA A 185 3.90 31.13 -22.35
N ILE A 186 4.78 30.31 -21.79
CA ILE A 186 6.19 30.21 -22.24
C ILE A 186 6.26 29.71 -23.69
N THR A 187 5.46 28.72 -24.07
CA THR A 187 5.39 28.21 -25.45
C THR A 187 4.88 29.28 -26.40
N GLY A 188 3.86 30.05 -26.00
CA GLY A 188 3.36 31.19 -26.75
C GLY A 188 4.41 32.30 -26.92
N ILE A 189 5.16 32.63 -25.85
CA ILE A 189 6.28 33.59 -25.90
C ILE A 189 7.37 33.09 -26.85
N ILE A 190 7.81 31.83 -26.73
CA ILE A 190 8.84 31.24 -27.60
C ILE A 190 8.37 31.21 -29.06
N GLY A 191 7.12 30.79 -29.30
CA GLY A 191 6.52 30.79 -30.64
C GLY A 191 6.42 32.20 -31.24
N GLY A 192 6.05 33.19 -30.43
CA GLY A 192 5.99 34.60 -30.84
C GLY A 192 7.36 35.24 -31.06
N ILE A 193 8.41 34.80 -30.35
CA ILE A 193 9.78 35.27 -30.54
C ILE A 193 10.35 34.81 -31.89
N GLY A 194 10.07 33.57 -32.32
CA GLY A 194 10.62 32.99 -33.55
C GLY A 194 9.74 33.06 -34.80
N GLY A 195 8.45 33.38 -34.68
CA GLY A 195 7.40 33.07 -35.67
C GLY A 195 7.20 34.02 -36.87
N GLY A 196 8.16 34.88 -37.25
CA GLY A 196 8.09 35.68 -38.48
C GLY A 196 7.92 37.20 -38.29
N ASP A 197 7.64 37.91 -39.38
CA ASP A 197 7.76 39.39 -39.58
C ASP A 197 6.96 40.31 -38.64
N GLY A 198 6.25 39.75 -37.65
CA GLY A 198 5.57 40.50 -36.59
C GLY A 198 6.11 40.28 -35.17
N GLY A 199 7.05 39.33 -34.98
CA GLY A 199 7.63 39.00 -33.69
C GLY A 199 8.78 39.94 -33.31
N PRO A 200 9.23 39.94 -32.03
CA PRO A 200 10.35 40.76 -31.56
C PRO A 200 11.66 40.57 -32.36
N LEU A 201 11.88 39.36 -32.90
CA LEU A 201 13.04 39.07 -33.75
C LEU A 201 12.79 39.34 -35.24
N GLY A 202 11.56 39.62 -35.66
CA GLY A 202 11.20 39.95 -37.05
C GLY A 202 12.09 41.03 -37.68
N PRO A 203 12.27 42.19 -37.02
CA PRO A 203 13.20 43.22 -37.51
C PRO A 203 14.64 42.74 -37.61
N ILE A 204 15.10 41.90 -36.66
CA ILE A 204 16.46 41.35 -36.67
C ILE A 204 16.64 40.36 -37.83
N THR A 205 15.66 39.47 -38.08
CA THR A 205 15.67 38.57 -39.24
C THR A 205 15.63 39.34 -40.55
N GLY A 206 14.87 40.43 -40.62
CA GLY A 206 14.84 41.32 -41.79
C GLY A 206 16.18 42.04 -42.03
N ILE A 207 16.80 42.57 -40.96
CA ILE A 207 18.14 43.18 -41.03
C ILE A 207 19.17 42.15 -41.50
N ILE A 208 19.18 40.95 -40.91
CA ILE A 208 20.11 39.89 -41.29
C ILE A 208 19.90 39.49 -42.75
N GLY A 209 18.65 39.22 -43.17
CA GLY A 209 18.33 38.87 -44.56
C GLY A 209 18.69 39.96 -45.56
N GLY A 210 18.53 41.23 -45.19
CA GLY A 210 18.96 42.38 -45.99
C GLY A 210 20.48 42.50 -46.10
N ILE A 211 21.23 42.25 -45.01
CA ILE A 211 22.70 42.30 -44.99
C ILE A 211 23.31 41.13 -45.77
N THR A 212 22.81 39.90 -45.54
CA THR A 212 23.34 38.67 -46.17
C THR A 212 22.87 38.48 -47.61
N GLY A 213 21.86 39.23 -48.05
CA GLY A 213 21.48 39.32 -49.46
C GLY A 213 20.43 38.33 -49.90
N GLY A 214 19.19 38.49 -49.45
CA GLY A 214 18.05 37.95 -50.19
C GLY A 214 18.00 38.52 -51.61
N GLY A 215 17.81 37.65 -52.62
CA GLY A 215 17.50 37.97 -54.02
C GLY A 215 18.56 38.70 -54.84
N ASP A 216 18.94 39.91 -54.42
CA ASP A 216 19.62 40.92 -55.25
C ASP A 216 21.04 41.29 -54.77
N GLY A 217 21.61 40.52 -53.83
CA GLY A 217 22.96 40.77 -53.30
C GLY A 217 22.98 41.93 -52.30
N GLY A 218 22.90 41.59 -51.02
CA GLY A 218 22.95 42.57 -49.94
C GLY A 218 24.31 43.26 -49.82
N PRO A 219 24.44 44.26 -48.93
CA PRO A 219 25.70 44.97 -48.69
C PRO A 219 26.90 44.05 -48.49
N LEU A 220 26.74 42.90 -47.84
CA LEU A 220 27.83 41.94 -47.65
C LEU A 220 28.23 41.24 -48.96
N GLY A 221 27.26 40.98 -49.85
CA GLY A 221 27.52 40.48 -51.20
C GLY A 221 28.27 41.49 -52.06
N ALA A 222 27.89 42.78 -51.98
CA ALA A 222 28.59 43.87 -52.65
C ALA A 222 30.03 44.03 -52.14
N ILE A 223 30.24 44.01 -50.82
CA ILE A 223 31.57 44.07 -50.20
C ILE A 223 32.41 42.84 -50.60
N THR A 224 31.82 41.64 -50.60
CA THR A 224 32.51 40.41 -51.03
C THR A 224 32.93 40.51 -52.50
N GLY A 225 32.09 41.07 -53.38
CA GLY A 225 32.43 41.33 -54.78
C GLY A 225 33.55 42.34 -54.94
N ILE A 226 33.53 43.45 -54.20
CA ILE A 226 34.61 44.46 -54.21
C ILE A 226 35.92 43.85 -53.73
N ILE A 227 35.91 43.12 -52.61
CA ILE A 227 37.09 42.44 -52.08
C ILE A 227 37.60 41.42 -53.11
N GLY A 228 36.74 40.60 -53.70
CA GLY A 228 37.12 39.64 -54.75
C GLY A 228 37.74 40.30 -55.98
N GLY A 229 37.27 41.49 -56.36
CA GLY A 229 37.86 42.29 -57.43
C GLY A 229 39.20 42.91 -57.06
N ILE A 230 39.39 43.33 -55.80
CA ILE A 230 40.64 43.90 -55.28
C ILE A 230 41.69 42.81 -55.04
N THR A 231 41.31 41.65 -54.52
CA THR A 231 42.22 40.54 -54.20
C THR A 231 42.48 39.59 -55.37
N GLY A 232 41.87 39.83 -56.53
CA GLY A 232 42.26 39.20 -57.79
C GLY A 232 41.58 37.87 -58.12
N GLY A 233 40.25 37.79 -57.99
CA GLY A 233 39.47 36.71 -58.57
C GLY A 233 39.42 36.80 -60.11
N GLY A 234 40.51 36.44 -60.79
CA GLY A 234 40.62 36.32 -62.25
C GLY A 234 41.07 37.61 -62.97
N ASP A 235 42.31 37.61 -63.46
CA ASP A 235 42.87 38.34 -64.61
C ASP A 235 42.40 39.79 -64.89
N GLY A 236 42.25 40.64 -63.87
CA GLY A 236 41.96 42.07 -64.12
C GLY A 236 41.80 42.98 -62.90
N GLY A 237 42.06 42.50 -61.69
CA GLY A 237 41.95 43.32 -60.49
C GLY A 237 43.07 44.36 -60.39
N PRO A 238 42.80 45.61 -59.96
CA PRO A 238 43.78 46.70 -59.95
C PRO A 238 44.98 46.50 -59.00
N LEU A 239 44.99 45.42 -58.19
CA LEU A 239 46.10 45.03 -57.31
C LEU A 239 46.69 43.64 -57.63
N GLY A 240 46.32 43.02 -58.76
CA GLY A 240 47.01 41.81 -59.22
C GLY A 240 48.49 42.11 -59.52
N PRO A 241 49.44 41.21 -59.17
CA PRO A 241 50.86 41.43 -59.42
C PRO A 241 51.20 41.57 -60.90
#